data_AF-A0A1F9CF88-F1
#
_entry.id   AF-A0A1F9CF88-F1
#
_cell.length_a   1.000
_cell.length_b   1.000
_cell.length_c   1.000
_cell.angle_alpha   90.00
_cell.angle_beta   90.00
_cell.angle_gamma   90.00
#
_symmetry.space_group_name_H-M   'P 1'
#
loop_
_entity.id
_entity.type
_entity.pdbx_description
1 polymer ?
#
loop_
_entity_poly.entity_id
_entity_poly.type
_entity_poly.pdbx_seq_one_letter_code
_entity_poly.pdbx_strand_id
1 'polypeptide(L)'
;MKSRWSLAALMILGGLVAVSLALSPSAALAKEFKYAGPPAFTVTYPDTWTQQSANPNKEIFLETKQSGALPTMEIGCFNPPAGTTVANLGALHKKRITKIYATIVTVTSDKPATLKDGTPCNEVILTWMYEGWLNLQTNIVSTIKDGKVVYVSVSQDPGAPLWDAGRSLTLKK
;
A
#
# COMPACT_ATOMS: atom_id res chain seq x y z
N MET A 1 51.10 -17.73 29.94
CA MET A 1 50.11 -18.24 28.96
C MET A 1 48.73 -17.66 29.27
N LYS A 2 48.42 -16.45 28.79
CA LYS A 2 47.07 -15.85 28.83
C LYS A 2 46.93 -14.92 27.60
N SER A 3 45.72 -14.84 27.06
CA SER A 3 45.23 -13.90 26.03
C SER A 3 45.60 -14.11 24.56
N ARG A 4 45.40 -15.31 24.00
CA ARG A 4 45.24 -15.45 22.53
C ARG A 4 43.81 -15.76 22.07
N TRP A 5 42.92 -16.10 23.01
CA TRP A 5 41.52 -16.43 22.74
C TRP A 5 40.57 -15.22 22.81
N SER A 6 41.01 -14.09 23.38
CA SER A 6 40.17 -12.90 23.58
C SER A 6 39.98 -12.07 22.30
N LEU A 7 40.98 -12.01 21.41
CA LEU A 7 40.90 -11.19 20.19
C LEU A 7 40.04 -11.83 19.08
N ALA A 8 40.10 -13.16 18.91
CA ALA A 8 39.29 -13.84 17.89
C ALA A 8 37.79 -13.77 18.22
N ALA A 9 37.42 -13.95 19.49
CA ALA A 9 36.04 -13.82 19.94
C ALA A 9 35.50 -12.38 19.78
N LEU A 10 36.32 -11.36 20.05
CA LEU A 10 35.94 -9.95 19.87
C LEU A 10 35.76 -9.56 18.40
N MET A 11 36.58 -10.10 17.48
CA MET A 11 36.42 -9.83 16.06
C MET A 11 35.19 -10.50 15.45
N ILE A 12 34.84 -11.71 15.92
CA ILE A 12 33.60 -12.39 15.50
C ILE A 12 32.37 -11.64 16.02
N LEU A 13 32.40 -11.16 17.28
CA LEU A 13 31.30 -10.39 17.86
C LEU A 13 31.14 -9.00 17.19
N GLY A 14 32.26 -8.32 16.88
CA GLY A 14 32.24 -7.06 16.13
C GLY A 14 31.72 -7.21 14.70
N GLY A 15 32.08 -8.31 14.02
CA GLY A 15 31.55 -8.66 12.70
C GLY A 15 30.05 -8.96 12.72
N LEU A 16 29.57 -9.70 13.72
CA LEU A 16 28.14 -10.01 13.89
C LEU A 16 27.30 -8.75 14.19
N VAL A 17 27.82 -7.82 15.00
CA VAL A 17 27.14 -6.54 15.29
C VAL A 17 27.07 -5.66 14.04
N ALA A 18 28.16 -5.56 13.26
CA ALA A 18 28.18 -4.79 12.01
C ALA A 18 27.23 -5.37 10.94
N VAL A 19 27.11 -6.70 10.84
CA VAL A 19 26.16 -7.36 9.93
C VAL A 19 24.71 -7.17 10.41
N SER A 20 24.44 -7.20 11.71
CA SER A 20 23.10 -6.94 12.25
C SER A 20 22.65 -5.48 12.10
N LEU A 21 23.57 -4.51 12.10
CA LEU A 21 23.29 -3.10 11.83
C LEU A 21 23.11 -2.83 10.32
N ALA A 22 23.86 -3.49 9.45
CA ALA A 22 23.71 -3.38 7.99
C ALA A 22 22.40 -4.00 7.47
N LEU A 23 21.81 -4.96 8.20
CA LEU A 23 20.51 -5.55 7.91
C LEU A 23 19.33 -4.81 8.55
N SER A 24 19.58 -3.75 9.31
CA SER A 24 18.55 -2.98 10.01
C SER A 24 18.34 -1.53 9.52
N PRO A 25 18.17 -1.21 8.22
CA PRO A 25 17.66 0.09 7.82
C PRO A 25 16.39 -0.06 6.94
N SER A 26 15.24 -0.36 7.54
CA SER A 26 13.94 -0.19 6.86
C SER A 26 12.76 0.03 7.80
N ALA A 27 12.84 -0.38 9.06
CA ALA A 27 11.74 -0.17 10.02
C ALA A 27 11.69 1.26 10.61
N ALA A 28 12.78 2.04 10.52
CA ALA A 28 12.91 3.33 11.19
C ALA A 28 12.39 4.55 10.37
N LEU A 29 11.88 4.35 9.15
CA LEU A 29 11.51 5.43 8.23
C LEU A 29 10.08 5.26 7.66
N ALA A 30 9.14 4.74 8.46
CA ALA A 30 7.74 4.60 8.05
C ALA A 30 6.85 5.61 8.79
N LYS A 31 6.05 6.36 8.05
CA LYS A 31 4.91 7.15 8.57
C LYS A 31 3.67 6.28 8.65
N GLU A 32 2.71 6.70 9.47
CA GLU A 32 1.45 6.01 9.69
C GLU A 32 0.28 6.96 9.42
N PHE A 33 -0.61 6.55 8.50
CA PHE A 33 -1.92 7.15 8.30
C PHE A 33 -2.92 6.47 9.24
N LYS A 34 -3.79 7.27 9.88
CA LYS A 34 -4.83 6.78 10.81
C LYS A 34 -6.19 7.32 10.41
N TYR A 35 -7.14 6.41 10.19
CA TYR A 35 -8.55 6.73 10.03
C TYR A 35 -9.35 6.23 11.24
N ALA A 36 -10.00 7.16 11.93
CA ALA A 36 -10.77 6.87 13.16
C ALA A 36 -12.27 6.67 12.93
N GLY A 37 -12.77 6.88 11.70
CA GLY A 37 -14.18 6.62 11.36
C GLY A 37 -14.47 5.12 11.26
N PRO A 38 -15.75 4.70 11.14
CA PRO A 38 -16.09 3.29 10.94
C PRO A 38 -15.92 2.87 9.46
N PRO A 39 -15.15 1.81 9.14
CA PRO A 39 -14.26 1.06 10.04
C PRO A 39 -12.96 1.79 10.30
N ALA A 40 -12.41 1.66 11.51
CA ALA A 40 -11.14 2.29 11.85
C ALA A 40 -9.99 1.47 11.27
N PHE A 41 -9.00 2.13 10.67
CA PHE A 41 -7.87 1.46 10.03
C PHE A 41 -6.61 2.31 10.01
N THR A 42 -5.47 1.66 9.78
CA THR A 42 -4.17 2.29 9.65
C THR A 42 -3.43 1.77 8.44
N VAL A 43 -2.60 2.61 7.84
CA VAL A 43 -1.72 2.27 6.70
C VAL A 43 -0.34 2.84 7.00
N THR A 44 0.71 2.06 6.79
CA THR A 44 2.09 2.53 6.94
C THR A 44 2.74 2.73 5.59
N TYR A 45 3.51 3.80 5.45
CA TYR A 45 4.11 4.19 4.19
C TYR A 45 5.47 4.85 4.41
N PRO A 46 6.34 4.95 3.38
CA PRO A 46 7.66 5.51 3.56
C PRO A 46 7.61 7.00 3.94
N ASP A 47 8.47 7.44 4.85
CA ASP A 47 8.54 8.81 5.35
C ASP A 47 8.82 9.88 4.27
N THR A 48 9.47 9.47 3.17
CA THR A 48 9.70 10.25 1.95
C THR A 48 8.40 10.69 1.27
N TRP A 49 7.26 10.07 1.59
CA TRP A 49 5.98 10.45 1.04
C TRP A 49 5.36 11.58 1.83
N THR A 50 4.68 12.47 1.11
CA THR A 50 4.00 13.63 1.68
C THR A 50 2.51 13.52 1.42
N GLN A 51 1.74 13.66 2.50
CA GLN A 51 0.29 13.74 2.46
C GLN A 51 -0.13 15.05 1.78
N GLN A 52 -0.99 14.96 0.78
CA GLN A 52 -1.60 16.14 0.18
C GLN A 52 -2.80 16.60 1.03
N SER A 53 -3.10 17.91 0.96
CA SER A 53 -4.28 18.49 1.60
C SER A 53 -5.54 17.70 1.23
N ALA A 54 -6.42 17.50 2.20
CA ALA A 54 -7.63 16.70 2.02
C ALA A 54 -8.45 17.19 0.81
N ASN A 55 -8.77 16.30 -0.12
CA ASN A 55 -9.67 16.60 -1.22
C ASN A 55 -11.08 16.83 -0.63
N PRO A 56 -11.81 17.90 -1.05
CA PRO A 56 -13.16 18.18 -0.58
C PRO A 56 -14.17 17.03 -0.77
N ASN A 57 -13.85 16.03 -1.59
CA ASN A 57 -14.65 14.81 -1.78
C ASN A 57 -14.43 13.72 -0.69
N LYS A 58 -13.71 14.01 0.40
CA LYS A 58 -13.73 13.36 1.73
C LYS A 58 -13.63 11.82 1.88
N GLU A 59 -13.34 11.05 0.85
CA GLU A 59 -13.15 9.58 0.99
C GLU A 59 -11.74 9.09 0.59
N ILE A 60 -10.87 10.01 0.20
CA ILE A 60 -9.59 9.74 -0.46
C ILE A 60 -8.48 10.57 0.20
N PHE A 61 -7.54 9.89 0.86
CA PHE A 61 -6.28 10.47 1.33
C PHE A 61 -5.22 10.16 0.28
N LEU A 62 -4.73 11.19 -0.40
CA LEU A 62 -3.68 11.07 -1.40
C LEU A 62 -2.33 11.35 -0.76
N GLU A 63 -1.40 10.41 -0.87
CA GLU A 63 -0.02 10.56 -0.47
C GLU A 63 0.88 10.34 -1.70
N THR A 64 1.82 11.26 -1.92
CA THR A 64 2.69 11.21 -3.10
C THR A 64 4.14 11.14 -2.67
N LYS A 65 4.97 10.40 -3.43
CA LYS A 65 6.42 10.32 -3.18
C LYS A 65 7.09 11.71 -3.26
N GLN A 66 6.64 12.57 -4.17
CA GLN A 66 7.14 13.93 -4.38
C GLN A 66 6.06 14.81 -5.01
N SER A 67 5.44 15.74 -4.27
CA SER A 67 4.62 16.85 -4.79
C SER A 67 3.95 16.68 -6.17
N GLY A 68 3.15 15.61 -6.35
CA GLY A 68 2.42 15.36 -7.61
C GLY A 68 3.10 14.45 -8.65
N ALA A 69 4.27 13.88 -8.34
CA ALA A 69 4.94 12.87 -9.16
C ALA A 69 4.54 11.44 -8.77
N LEU A 70 4.69 10.52 -9.73
CA LEU A 70 4.53 9.08 -9.50
C LEU A 70 5.68 8.52 -8.64
N PRO A 71 5.43 7.47 -7.84
CA PRO A 71 4.13 6.88 -7.56
C PRO A 71 3.25 7.77 -6.67
N THR A 72 1.94 7.64 -6.86
CA THR A 72 0.91 8.21 -5.98
C THR A 72 0.15 7.09 -5.28
N MET A 73 -0.24 7.32 -4.03
CA MET A 73 -0.99 6.38 -3.20
C MET A 73 -2.28 7.05 -2.78
N GLU A 74 -3.36 6.31 -2.89
CA GLU A 74 -4.67 6.72 -2.42
C GLU A 74 -5.15 5.71 -1.38
N ILE A 75 -5.57 6.22 -0.23
CA ILE A 75 -6.09 5.45 0.89
C ILE A 75 -7.53 5.92 1.11
N GLY A 76 -8.47 4.99 1.18
CA GLY A 76 -9.87 5.38 1.29
C GLY A 76 -10.80 4.30 1.78
N CYS A 77 -12.03 4.73 2.05
CA CYS A 77 -13.14 3.82 2.27
C CYS A 77 -14.44 4.38 1.70
N PHE A 78 -15.30 3.51 1.18
CA PHE A 78 -16.57 3.92 0.58
C PHE A 78 -17.64 2.85 0.79
N ASN A 79 -18.91 3.24 0.62
CA ASN A 79 -20.05 2.31 0.62
C ASN A 79 -20.12 1.57 -0.72
N PRO A 80 -19.95 0.25 -0.77
CA PRO A 80 -20.05 -0.50 -2.01
C PRO A 80 -21.51 -0.67 -2.47
N PRO A 81 -21.75 -0.96 -3.76
CA PRO A 81 -23.04 -1.44 -4.23
C PRO A 81 -23.48 -2.71 -3.49
N ALA A 82 -24.79 -2.94 -3.40
CA ALA A 82 -25.34 -4.16 -2.80
C ALA A 82 -24.80 -5.42 -3.52
N GLY A 83 -24.52 -6.47 -2.74
CA GLY A 83 -23.95 -7.72 -3.27
C GLY A 83 -22.44 -7.69 -3.55
N THR A 84 -21.75 -6.62 -3.17
CA THR A 84 -20.28 -6.58 -3.24
C THR A 84 -19.68 -7.56 -2.23
N THR A 85 -18.70 -8.34 -2.69
CA THR A 85 -17.96 -9.32 -1.89
C THR A 85 -16.47 -9.11 -2.13
N VAL A 86 -15.61 -9.64 -1.25
CA VAL A 86 -14.15 -9.53 -1.44
C VAL A 86 -13.74 -10.08 -2.82
N ALA A 87 -14.36 -11.18 -3.26
CA ALA A 87 -14.07 -11.83 -4.53
C ALA A 87 -14.43 -11.02 -5.78
N ASN A 88 -15.27 -9.98 -5.67
CA ASN A 88 -15.64 -9.12 -6.82
C ASN A 88 -15.07 -7.69 -6.73
N LEU A 89 -14.17 -7.43 -5.78
CA LEU A 89 -13.57 -6.10 -5.62
C LEU A 89 -12.76 -5.66 -6.84
N GLY A 90 -12.08 -6.57 -7.54
CA GLY A 90 -11.35 -6.21 -8.77
C GLY A 90 -12.27 -5.69 -9.89
N ALA A 91 -13.40 -6.37 -10.11
CA ALA A 91 -14.43 -5.91 -11.04
C ALA A 91 -15.04 -4.56 -10.61
N LEU A 92 -15.24 -4.36 -9.31
CA LEU A 92 -15.73 -3.08 -8.76
C LEU A 92 -14.74 -1.94 -9.01
N HIS A 93 -13.45 -2.12 -8.72
CA HIS A 93 -12.42 -1.11 -8.95
C HIS A 93 -12.26 -0.77 -10.43
N LYS A 94 -12.23 -1.79 -11.30
CA LYS A 94 -12.24 -1.60 -12.76
C LYS A 94 -13.40 -0.69 -13.18
N LYS A 95 -14.62 -1.01 -12.76
CA LYS A 95 -15.82 -0.22 -13.07
C LYS A 95 -15.74 1.21 -12.54
N ARG A 96 -15.25 1.40 -11.32
CA ARG A 96 -15.07 2.73 -10.70
C ARG A 96 -14.08 3.58 -11.49
N ILE A 97 -12.89 3.06 -11.78
CA ILE A 97 -11.84 3.80 -12.51
C ILE A 97 -12.31 4.15 -13.92
N THR A 98 -12.91 3.18 -14.65
CA THR A 98 -13.49 3.44 -15.97
C THR A 98 -14.51 4.57 -15.93
N LYS A 99 -15.37 4.62 -14.91
CA LYS A 99 -16.40 5.66 -14.79
C LYS A 99 -15.82 7.02 -14.39
N ILE A 100 -14.95 7.07 -13.39
CA ILE A 100 -14.42 8.31 -12.83
C ILE A 100 -13.52 9.03 -13.84
N TYR A 101 -12.67 8.27 -14.54
CA TYR A 101 -11.66 8.82 -15.46
C TYR A 101 -12.03 8.69 -16.94
N ALA A 102 -13.23 8.21 -17.25
CA ALA A 102 -13.70 7.98 -18.63
C ALA A 102 -12.67 7.24 -19.49
N THR A 103 -12.09 6.16 -18.94
CA THR A 103 -10.91 5.47 -19.49
C THR A 103 -11.13 3.96 -19.63
N ILE A 104 -10.37 3.32 -20.51
CA ILE A 104 -10.33 1.86 -20.61
C ILE A 104 -9.36 1.32 -19.56
N VAL A 105 -9.83 0.34 -18.80
CA VAL A 105 -9.05 -0.31 -17.74
C VAL A 105 -8.83 -1.78 -18.11
N THR A 106 -7.57 -2.20 -18.14
CA THR A 106 -7.18 -3.60 -18.32
C THR A 106 -6.73 -4.16 -16.98
N VAL A 107 -7.32 -5.28 -16.56
CA VAL A 107 -6.91 -5.98 -15.34
C VAL A 107 -5.86 -7.01 -15.72
N THR A 108 -4.66 -6.88 -15.17
CA THR A 108 -3.54 -7.80 -15.43
C THR A 108 -3.39 -8.85 -14.34
N SER A 109 -3.91 -8.58 -13.14
CA SER A 109 -4.01 -9.55 -12.04
C SER A 109 -5.22 -9.23 -11.17
N ASP A 110 -5.95 -10.24 -10.75
CA ASP A 110 -7.04 -10.15 -9.76
C ASP A 110 -7.01 -11.43 -8.95
N LYS A 111 -6.60 -11.35 -7.68
CA LYS A 111 -6.40 -12.53 -6.85
C LYS A 111 -6.82 -12.29 -5.40
N PRO A 112 -7.38 -13.32 -4.74
CA PRO A 112 -7.56 -13.29 -3.30
C PRO A 112 -6.21 -13.19 -2.60
N ALA A 113 -6.20 -12.48 -1.48
CA ALA A 113 -5.05 -12.27 -0.63
C ALA A 113 -5.46 -12.21 0.84
N THR A 114 -4.50 -11.97 1.72
CA THR A 114 -4.73 -11.86 3.17
C THR A 114 -3.88 -10.74 3.73
N LEU A 115 -4.48 -9.88 4.56
CA LEU A 115 -3.77 -8.84 5.29
C LEU A 115 -2.90 -9.46 6.40
N LYS A 116 -1.99 -8.67 6.98
CA LYS A 116 -1.08 -9.15 8.04
C LYS A 116 -1.82 -9.70 9.28
N ASP A 117 -3.02 -9.21 9.54
CA ASP A 117 -3.88 -9.63 10.64
C ASP A 117 -4.75 -10.86 10.31
N GLY A 118 -4.61 -11.45 9.13
CA GLY A 118 -5.40 -12.59 8.68
C GLY A 118 -6.71 -12.22 7.96
N THR A 119 -7.05 -10.94 7.83
CA THR A 119 -8.29 -10.52 7.16
C THR A 119 -8.24 -10.87 5.67
N PRO A 120 -9.26 -11.58 5.14
CA PRO A 120 -9.38 -11.80 3.69
C PRO A 120 -9.45 -10.48 2.93
N CYS A 121 -8.67 -10.36 1.87
CA CYS A 121 -8.67 -9.19 1.00
C CYS A 121 -8.54 -9.62 -0.46
N ASN A 122 -8.59 -8.63 -1.34
CA ASN A 122 -8.35 -8.80 -2.76
C ASN A 122 -7.22 -7.89 -3.20
N GLU A 123 -6.30 -8.42 -4.00
CA GLU A 123 -5.22 -7.68 -4.62
C GLU A 123 -5.42 -7.66 -6.13
N VAL A 124 -5.50 -6.45 -6.69
CA VAL A 124 -5.73 -6.23 -8.12
C VAL A 124 -4.60 -5.40 -8.69
N ILE A 125 -4.12 -5.79 -9.86
CA ILE A 125 -3.21 -4.99 -10.68
C ILE A 125 -3.96 -4.66 -11.97
N LEU A 126 -4.01 -3.37 -12.29
CA LEU A 126 -4.67 -2.87 -13.48
C LEU A 126 -3.80 -1.82 -14.18
N THR A 127 -4.04 -1.63 -15.47
CA THR A 127 -3.41 -0.60 -16.30
C THR A 127 -4.48 0.25 -16.97
N TRP A 128 -4.27 1.56 -17.03
CA TRP A 128 -5.24 2.52 -17.53
C TRP A 128 -4.59 3.85 -17.87
N MET A 129 -5.31 4.72 -18.58
CA MET A 129 -4.80 6.01 -19.01
C MET A 129 -5.46 7.15 -18.23
N TYR A 130 -4.65 7.90 -17.48
CA TYR A 130 -5.07 9.10 -16.76
C TYR A 130 -5.06 10.31 -17.71
N GLU A 131 -6.17 11.05 -17.73
CA GLU A 131 -6.41 12.21 -18.61
C GLU A 131 -6.13 11.94 -20.11
N GLY A 132 -6.19 10.68 -20.54
CA GLY A 132 -5.98 10.30 -21.94
C GLY A 132 -4.53 10.32 -22.42
N TRP A 133 -3.55 10.61 -21.57
CA TRP A 133 -2.13 10.69 -21.98
C TRP A 133 -1.16 9.96 -21.04
N LEU A 134 -1.44 9.88 -19.74
CA LEU A 134 -0.52 9.27 -18.78
C LEU A 134 -0.90 7.81 -18.54
N ASN A 135 -0.07 6.88 -19.02
CA ASN A 135 -0.30 5.45 -18.78
C ASN A 135 0.11 5.09 -17.35
N LEU A 136 -0.80 4.48 -16.60
CA LEU A 136 -0.61 4.11 -15.20
C LEU A 136 -0.79 2.62 -15.02
N GLN A 137 0.07 2.03 -14.18
CA GLN A 137 -0.14 0.76 -13.54
C GLN A 137 -0.56 1.03 -12.08
N THR A 138 -1.70 0.47 -11.66
CA THR A 138 -2.20 0.62 -10.29
C THR A 138 -2.32 -0.75 -9.62
N ASN A 139 -1.70 -0.89 -8.45
CA ASN A 139 -1.97 -1.98 -7.53
C ASN A 139 -3.01 -1.52 -6.50
N ILE A 140 -4.01 -2.34 -6.23
CA ILE A 140 -5.06 -2.05 -5.25
C ILE A 140 -5.19 -3.24 -4.31
N VAL A 141 -4.97 -3.00 -3.02
CA VAL A 141 -5.30 -3.95 -1.95
C VAL A 141 -6.57 -3.45 -1.29
N SER A 142 -7.59 -4.30 -1.21
CA SER A 142 -8.88 -3.90 -0.66
C SER A 142 -9.61 -5.03 0.06
N THR A 143 -10.40 -4.67 1.07
CA THR A 143 -11.23 -5.60 1.84
C THR A 143 -12.58 -4.95 2.17
N ILE A 144 -13.47 -5.70 2.80
CA ILE A 144 -14.76 -5.23 3.28
C ILE A 144 -14.79 -5.33 4.80
N LYS A 145 -15.05 -4.22 5.47
CA LYS A 145 -15.20 -4.15 6.93
C LYS A 145 -16.33 -3.19 7.26
N ASP A 146 -17.20 -3.61 8.17
CA ASP A 146 -18.38 -2.85 8.63
C ASP A 146 -19.24 -2.30 7.48
N GLY A 147 -19.42 -3.13 6.44
CA GLY A 147 -20.22 -2.80 5.25
C GLY A 147 -19.56 -1.81 4.27
N LYS A 148 -18.32 -1.38 4.52
CA LYS A 148 -17.56 -0.50 3.64
C LYS A 148 -16.41 -1.22 2.97
N VAL A 149 -16.07 -0.81 1.75
CA VAL A 149 -14.80 -1.18 1.13
C VAL A 149 -13.73 -0.28 1.71
N VAL A 150 -12.67 -0.88 2.22
CA VAL A 150 -11.43 -0.19 2.63
C VAL A 150 -10.35 -0.58 1.64
N TYR A 151 -9.61 0.40 1.13
CA TYR A 151 -8.61 0.15 0.10
C TYR A 151 -7.39 1.05 0.25
N VAL A 152 -6.29 0.53 -0.29
CA VAL A 152 -5.08 1.27 -0.61
C VAL A 152 -4.76 1.00 -2.07
N SER A 153 -4.65 2.05 -2.87
CA SER A 153 -4.21 1.99 -4.26
C SER A 153 -2.87 2.70 -4.42
N VAL A 154 -1.97 2.14 -5.21
CA VAL A 154 -0.71 2.79 -5.60
C VAL A 154 -0.63 2.81 -7.11
N SER A 155 -0.60 4.01 -7.71
CA SER A 155 -0.45 4.25 -9.14
C SER A 155 0.97 4.67 -9.48
N GLN A 156 1.53 4.10 -10.53
CA GLN A 156 2.93 4.28 -10.93
C GLN A 156 3.15 4.04 -12.43
N ASP A 157 4.38 4.25 -12.89
CA ASP A 157 4.76 3.90 -14.26
C ASP A 157 4.63 2.39 -14.51
N PRO A 158 4.09 1.98 -15.67
CA PRO A 158 4.02 0.58 -16.06
C PRO A 158 5.41 -0.08 -16.05
N GLY A 159 5.49 -1.28 -15.46
CA GLY A 159 6.73 -2.05 -15.35
C GLY A 159 7.63 -1.66 -14.17
N ALA A 160 7.34 -0.58 -13.45
CA ALA A 160 8.02 -0.29 -12.20
C ALA A 160 7.73 -1.38 -11.14
N PRO A 161 8.65 -1.65 -10.19
CA PRO A 161 8.40 -2.56 -9.07
C PRO A 161 7.15 -2.14 -8.29
N LEU A 162 6.28 -3.09 -7.97
CA LEU A 162 5.09 -2.82 -7.19
C LEU A 162 5.46 -2.45 -5.75
N TRP A 163 4.84 -1.40 -5.22
CA TRP A 163 4.98 -1.04 -3.82
C TRP A 163 4.08 -1.90 -2.95
N ASP A 164 4.64 -2.43 -1.87
CA ASP A 164 3.93 -3.28 -0.92
C ASP A 164 3.13 -2.48 0.14
N ALA A 165 3.06 -1.16 0.00
CA ALA A 165 2.38 -0.27 0.96
C ALA A 165 0.91 -0.67 1.16
N GLY A 166 0.24 -1.18 0.11
CA GLY A 166 -1.14 -1.67 0.21
C GLY A 166 -1.32 -2.81 1.20
N ARG A 167 -0.31 -3.66 1.40
CA ARG A 167 -0.34 -4.77 2.36
C ARG A 167 -0.09 -4.34 3.81
N SER A 168 0.24 -3.07 4.04
CA SER A 168 0.33 -2.52 5.40
C SER A 168 -1.04 -2.20 6.02
N LEU A 169 -2.11 -2.21 5.20
CA LEU A 169 -3.46 -1.97 5.68
C LEU A 169 -3.77 -2.89 6.87
N THR A 170 -4.12 -2.27 7.99
CA THR A 170 -4.45 -2.96 9.23
C THR A 170 -5.80 -2.45 9.72
N LEU A 171 -6.75 -3.34 9.92
CA LEU A 171 -8.05 -2.99 10.48
C LEU A 171 -7.95 -2.93 12.01
N LYS A 172 -8.58 -1.93 12.62
CA LYS A 172 -8.73 -1.89 14.08
C LYS A 172 -9.93 -2.76 14.48
N LYS A 173 -9.80 -3.41 15.64
CA LYS A 173 -10.84 -4.26 16.23
C LYS A 173 -11.99 -3.42 16.75
#